data_AF-A0A7C7D6X8-F1
#
_entry.id   AF-A0A7C7D6X8-F1
#
_cell.length_a   1.000
_cell.length_b   1.000
_cell.length_c   1.000
_cell.angle_alpha   90.00
_cell.angle_beta   90.00
_cell.angle_gamma   90.00
#
_symmetry.space_group_name_H-M   'P 1'
#
loop_
_entity.id
_entity.type
_entity.pdbx_description
1 polymer ?
#
loop_
_entity_poly.entity_id
_entity_poly.type
_entity_poly.pdbx_seq_one_letter_code
_entity_poly.pdbx_strand_id
1 'polypeptide(L)'
;MIYEYIISFAVAFIVSFSATPIVRKIAIKLKAIDVPKDNRRLHKKPIALMGGLAIVCGFILSVLFTILSSLLTKNQWMESWPDLIGLLVGIAIIVLIGAIDDIKPLSAKTRLFFQLIAALAVMFISDTRIERITNPFSPVGVTELSPYISYPLTILWIIGITNALNLIDGLDGLAAGVASISSLSLFFVSILTPIVGPFSSIITAALAGATLGFLPFNFNPAKIFMGSTGAYFLGFTLAVVSIEGMF
;
A
#
# COMPACT_ATOMS: atom_id res chain seq x y z
N MET A 1 -16.12 -13.10 -9.70
CA MET A 1 -14.81 -12.75 -10.28
C MET A 1 -14.77 -11.35 -10.84
N ILE A 2 -15.01 -11.11 -12.14
CA ILE A 2 -14.77 -9.78 -12.74
C ILE A 2 -15.53 -8.65 -12.04
N TYR A 3 -16.80 -8.88 -11.71
CA TYR A 3 -17.60 -7.89 -10.99
C TYR A 3 -17.05 -7.59 -9.58
N GLU A 4 -16.47 -8.55 -8.87
CA GLU A 4 -15.90 -8.34 -7.53
C GLU A 4 -14.67 -7.42 -7.59
N TYR A 5 -13.84 -7.55 -8.64
CA TYR A 5 -12.70 -6.66 -8.85
C TYR A 5 -13.15 -5.23 -9.16
N ILE A 6 -14.14 -5.07 -10.05
CA ILE A 6 -14.71 -3.76 -10.40
C ILE A 6 -15.35 -3.11 -9.16
N ILE A 7 -16.09 -3.89 -8.37
CA ILE A 7 -16.70 -3.40 -7.13
C ILE A 7 -15.62 -3.01 -6.12
N SER A 8 -14.58 -3.82 -5.93
CA SER A 8 -13.47 -3.51 -5.02
C SER A 8 -12.77 -2.21 -5.42
N PHE A 9 -12.49 -2.04 -6.71
CA PHE A 9 -11.95 -0.80 -7.25
C PHE A 9 -12.89 0.40 -7.00
N ALA A 10 -14.17 0.26 -7.35
CA ALA A 10 -15.15 1.34 -7.28
C ALA A 10 -15.41 1.78 -5.83
N VAL A 11 -15.56 0.84 -4.90
CA VAL A 11 -15.73 1.13 -3.46
C VAL A 11 -14.52 1.89 -2.94
N ALA A 12 -13.30 1.40 -3.23
CA ALA A 12 -12.08 2.05 -2.79
C ALA A 12 -11.94 3.47 -3.36
N PHE A 13 -12.26 3.64 -4.65
CA PHE A 13 -12.25 4.94 -5.33
C PHE A 13 -13.23 5.92 -4.71
N ILE A 14 -14.50 5.53 -4.57
CA ILE A 14 -15.56 6.40 -4.05
C ILE A 14 -15.25 6.80 -2.61
N VAL A 15 -14.87 5.84 -1.78
CA VAL A 15 -14.55 6.10 -0.37
C VAL A 15 -13.33 7.02 -0.26
N SER A 16 -12.24 6.74 -0.97
CA SER A 16 -11.03 7.57 -0.94
C SER A 16 -11.32 9.00 -1.43
N PHE A 17 -12.04 9.13 -2.55
CA PHE A 17 -12.43 10.42 -3.12
C PHE A 17 -13.30 11.24 -2.15
N SER A 18 -14.30 10.62 -1.52
CA SER A 18 -15.18 11.28 -0.55
C SER A 18 -14.50 11.55 0.80
N ALA A 19 -13.59 10.69 1.24
CA ALA A 19 -12.86 10.84 2.51
C ALA A 19 -11.79 11.93 2.43
N THR A 20 -11.15 12.13 1.27
CA THR A 20 -10.06 13.10 1.08
C THR A 20 -10.39 14.53 1.55
N PRO A 21 -11.54 15.16 1.18
CA PRO A 21 -11.88 16.48 1.69
C PRO A 21 -12.15 16.52 3.21
N ILE A 22 -12.60 15.40 3.80
CA ILE A 22 -12.82 15.28 5.25
C ILE A 22 -11.47 15.20 5.97
N VAL A 23 -10.59 14.31 5.52
CA VAL A 23 -9.22 14.14 6.04
C VAL A 23 -8.45 15.46 5.94
N ARG A 24 -8.60 16.21 4.84
CA ARG A 24 -8.01 17.55 4.70
C ARG A 24 -8.45 18.51 5.81
N LYS A 25 -9.73 18.53 6.17
CA LYS A 25 -10.23 19.38 7.28
C LYS A 25 -9.67 18.94 8.63
N ILE A 26 -9.53 17.63 8.85
CA ILE A 26 -8.97 17.07 10.09
C ILE A 26 -7.48 17.42 10.21
N ALA A 27 -6.71 17.23 9.15
CA ALA A 27 -5.28 17.55 9.11
C ALA A 27 -5.00 19.02 9.45
N ILE A 28 -5.80 19.95 8.91
CA ILE A 28 -5.70 21.38 9.24
C ILE A 28 -5.98 21.63 10.74
N LYS A 29 -7.00 20.97 11.32
CA LYS A 29 -7.33 21.10 12.75
C LYS A 29 -6.22 20.54 13.66
N LEU A 30 -5.60 19.42 13.26
CA LEU A 30 -4.50 18.79 13.99
C LEU A 30 -3.15 19.51 13.80
N LYS A 31 -3.12 20.60 13.01
CA LYS A 31 -1.88 21.31 12.62
C LYS A 31 -0.86 20.41 11.91
N ALA A 32 -1.31 19.30 11.33
CA ALA A 32 -0.53 18.47 10.42
C ALA A 32 -0.45 19.16 9.06
N ILE A 33 0.32 20.25 9.00
CA ILE A 33 0.43 21.14 7.84
C ILE A 33 1.90 21.30 7.51
N ASP A 34 2.25 21.06 6.26
CA ASP A 34 3.59 21.35 5.77
C ASP A 34 3.70 22.84 5.45
N VAL A 35 4.38 23.58 6.32
CA VAL A 35 4.68 25.00 6.10
C VAL A 35 6.03 25.08 5.38
N PRO A 36 6.13 25.67 4.17
CA PRO A 36 7.41 25.80 3.48
C PRO A 36 8.35 26.71 4.28
N LYS A 37 9.39 26.12 4.89
CA LYS A 37 10.42 26.84 5.66
C LYS A 37 11.70 27.15 4.87
N ASP A 38 11.88 26.56 3.68
CA ASP A 38 13.11 26.65 2.88
C ASP A 38 12.86 26.81 1.37
N ASN A 39 13.82 27.44 0.67
CA ASN A 39 13.89 27.56 -0.80
C ASN A 39 13.98 26.21 -1.57
N ARG A 40 14.03 25.07 -0.86
CA ARG A 40 14.04 23.72 -1.45
C ARG A 40 12.65 23.19 -1.80
N ARG A 41 11.57 23.78 -1.26
CA ARG A 41 10.20 23.28 -1.50
C ARG A 41 9.51 24.08 -2.60
N LEU A 42 8.96 23.37 -3.59
CA LEU A 42 8.30 23.96 -4.76
C LEU A 42 6.96 24.65 -4.41
N HIS A 43 6.35 24.31 -3.26
CA HIS A 43 5.05 24.83 -2.85
C HIS A 43 5.17 26.11 -2.02
N LYS A 44 4.39 27.13 -2.40
CA LYS A 44 4.38 28.46 -1.77
C LYS A 44 3.33 28.62 -0.66
N LYS A 45 2.43 27.65 -0.48
CA LYS A 45 1.32 27.71 0.49
C LYS A 45 1.40 26.53 1.46
N PRO A 46 0.96 26.67 2.72
CA PRO A 46 0.86 25.55 3.64
C PRO A 46 -0.13 24.51 3.11
N ILE A 47 0.31 23.25 2.99
CA ILE A 47 -0.51 22.14 2.47
C ILE A 47 -0.73 21.12 3.60
N ALA A 48 -1.94 20.60 3.71
CA ALA A 48 -2.27 19.57 4.70
C ALA A 48 -1.48 18.28 4.43
N LEU A 49 -0.89 17.70 5.47
CA LEU A 49 -0.29 16.37 5.48
C LEU A 49 -1.36 15.34 5.92
N MET A 50 -1.12 14.04 5.78
CA MET A 50 -2.04 12.93 6.14
C MET A 50 -3.10 12.54 5.10
N GLY A 51 -2.97 12.95 3.83
CA GLY A 51 -3.86 12.49 2.75
C GLY A 51 -3.90 10.97 2.58
N GLY A 52 -2.82 10.29 2.95
CA GLY A 52 -2.73 8.83 3.01
C GLY A 52 -3.83 8.16 3.83
N LEU A 53 -4.37 8.82 4.86
CA LEU A 53 -5.50 8.28 5.63
C LEU A 53 -6.76 8.09 4.76
N ALA A 54 -6.99 8.95 3.76
CA ALA A 54 -8.11 8.78 2.84
C ALA A 54 -7.93 7.53 1.96
N ILE A 55 -6.70 7.29 1.50
CA ILE A 55 -6.34 6.11 0.72
C ILE A 55 -6.52 4.84 1.57
N VAL A 56 -5.98 4.82 2.79
CA VAL A 56 -6.11 3.71 3.73
C VAL A 56 -7.58 3.42 4.02
N CYS A 57 -8.40 4.43 4.31
CA CYS A 57 -9.83 4.26 4.52
C CYS A 57 -10.52 3.65 3.29
N GLY A 58 -10.21 4.14 2.09
CA GLY A 58 -10.74 3.58 0.84
C GLY A 58 -10.39 2.11 0.66
N PHE A 59 -9.12 1.78 0.85
CA PHE A 59 -8.62 0.41 0.77
C PHE A 59 -9.29 -0.52 1.80
N ILE A 60 -9.26 -0.15 3.09
CA ILE A 60 -9.79 -0.98 4.17
C ILE A 60 -11.30 -1.19 4.03
N LEU A 61 -12.08 -0.15 3.71
CA LEU A 61 -13.53 -0.30 3.52
C LEU A 61 -13.86 -1.15 2.29
N SER A 62 -13.05 -1.09 1.24
CA SER A 62 -13.20 -1.98 0.08
C SER A 62 -12.90 -3.43 0.45
N VAL A 63 -11.81 -3.70 1.16
CA VAL A 63 -11.46 -5.04 1.64
C VAL A 63 -12.55 -5.60 2.57
N LEU A 64 -13.04 -4.81 3.52
CA LEU A 64 -14.13 -5.21 4.42
C LEU A 64 -15.43 -5.49 3.66
N PHE A 65 -15.77 -4.67 2.65
CA PHE A 65 -16.93 -4.90 1.80
C PHE A 65 -16.82 -6.24 1.06
N THR A 66 -15.64 -6.54 0.51
CA THR A 66 -15.41 -7.79 -0.21
C THR A 66 -15.46 -9.01 0.71
N ILE A 67 -14.92 -8.93 1.93
CA ILE A 67 -15.07 -9.98 2.95
C ILE A 67 -16.55 -10.22 3.26
N LEU A 68 -17.30 -9.14 3.55
CA LEU A 68 -18.73 -9.24 3.87
C LEU A 68 -19.54 -9.84 2.71
N SER A 69 -19.24 -9.42 1.48
CA SER A 69 -19.88 -9.94 0.27
C SER A 69 -19.61 -11.44 0.10
N SER A 70 -18.38 -11.89 0.32
CA SER A 70 -18.01 -13.32 0.25
C SER A 70 -18.75 -14.15 1.31
N LEU A 71 -18.84 -13.66 2.55
CA LEU A 71 -19.58 -14.33 3.63
C LEU A 71 -21.07 -14.49 3.31
N LEU A 72 -21.69 -13.47 2.72
CA LEU A 72 -23.12 -13.49 2.37
C LEU A 72 -23.44 -14.38 1.16
N THR A 73 -22.55 -14.41 0.17
CA THR A 73 -22.75 -15.15 -1.09
C THR A 73 -22.24 -16.59 -1.04
N LYS A 74 -21.54 -16.98 0.04
CA LYS A 74 -20.80 -18.26 0.16
C LYS A 74 -19.79 -18.47 -0.98
N ASN A 75 -19.29 -17.39 -1.57
CA ASN A 75 -18.25 -17.46 -2.58
C ASN A 75 -16.91 -17.83 -1.91
N GLN A 76 -16.32 -18.96 -2.30
CA GLN A 76 -15.09 -19.53 -1.72
C GLN A 76 -13.81 -18.89 -2.28
N TRP A 77 -13.73 -17.56 -2.36
CA TRP A 77 -12.49 -16.86 -2.74
C TRP A 77 -11.54 -16.63 -1.55
N MET A 78 -11.94 -17.05 -0.35
CA MET A 78 -11.31 -16.71 0.92
C MET A 78 -10.48 -17.86 1.48
N GLU A 79 -9.68 -18.50 0.61
CA GLU A 79 -8.75 -19.58 0.99
C GLU A 79 -7.50 -19.04 1.72
N SER A 80 -7.12 -17.78 1.47
CA SER A 80 -5.93 -17.11 2.00
C SER A 80 -6.21 -16.20 3.22
N TRP A 81 -6.81 -16.73 4.28
CA TRP A 81 -6.95 -15.97 5.55
C TRP A 81 -5.63 -15.51 6.16
N PRO A 82 -4.56 -16.33 6.18
CA PRO A 82 -3.27 -15.91 6.73
C PRO A 82 -2.70 -14.69 6.01
N ASP A 83 -2.70 -14.68 4.68
CA ASP A 83 -2.18 -13.59 3.83
C ASP A 83 -2.91 -12.27 4.13
N LEU A 84 -4.24 -12.31 4.18
CA LEU A 84 -5.05 -11.15 4.52
C LEU A 84 -4.77 -10.64 5.95
N ILE A 85 -4.70 -11.53 6.94
CA ILE A 85 -4.47 -11.15 8.33
C ILE A 85 -3.06 -10.58 8.48
N GLY A 86 -2.05 -11.22 7.88
CA GLY A 86 -0.66 -10.74 7.88
C GLY A 86 -0.58 -9.35 7.28
N LEU A 87 -1.17 -9.15 6.10
CA LEU A 87 -1.23 -7.85 5.43
C LEU A 87 -1.92 -6.78 6.29
N LEU A 88 -3.09 -7.08 6.87
CA LEU A 88 -3.84 -6.12 7.69
C LEU A 88 -3.12 -5.75 9.00
N VAL A 89 -2.46 -6.71 9.66
CA VAL A 89 -1.64 -6.46 10.86
C VAL A 89 -0.45 -5.56 10.50
N GLY A 90 0.23 -5.87 9.40
CA GLY A 90 1.33 -5.05 8.89
C GLY A 90 0.89 -3.63 8.53
N ILE A 91 -0.23 -3.49 7.81
CA ILE A 91 -0.84 -2.19 7.48
C ILE A 91 -1.16 -1.41 8.75
N ALA A 92 -1.74 -2.05 9.78
CA ALA A 92 -2.05 -1.37 11.04
C ALA A 92 -0.78 -0.78 11.68
N ILE A 93 0.31 -1.53 11.74
CA ILE A 93 1.60 -1.05 12.27
C ILE A 93 2.12 0.13 11.43
N ILE A 94 2.12 -0.02 10.10
CA ILE A 94 2.64 0.97 9.15
C ILE A 94 1.85 2.28 9.15
N VAL A 95 0.52 2.19 9.20
CA VAL A 95 -0.36 3.35 9.24
C VAL A 95 -0.22 4.07 10.58
N LEU A 96 -0.11 3.33 11.69
CA LEU A 96 0.13 3.94 13.01
C LEU A 96 1.45 4.71 13.02
N ILE A 97 2.56 4.09 12.60
CA ILE A 97 3.86 4.77 12.60
C ILE A 97 3.90 5.95 11.61
N GLY A 98 3.28 5.81 10.44
CA GLY A 98 3.21 6.89 9.45
C GLY A 98 2.36 8.07 9.91
N ALA A 99 1.24 7.83 10.59
CA ALA A 99 0.41 8.89 11.17
C ALA A 99 1.14 9.64 12.29
N ILE A 100 1.93 8.92 13.09
CA ILE A 100 2.80 9.55 14.09
C ILE A 100 3.89 10.38 13.41
N ASP A 101 4.55 9.87 12.36
CA ASP A 101 5.61 10.57 11.62
C ASP A 101 5.11 11.86 10.96
N ASP A 102 3.86 11.86 10.45
CA ASP A 102 3.23 13.05 9.85
C ASP A 102 2.92 14.16 10.87
N ILE A 103 2.66 13.80 12.14
CA ILE A 103 2.40 14.77 13.21
C ILE A 103 3.71 15.20 13.89
N LYS A 104 4.58 14.22 14.14
CA LYS A 104 5.85 14.38 14.85
C LYS A 104 6.93 13.58 14.11
N PRO A 105 7.83 14.26 13.36
CA PRO A 105 8.89 13.60 12.63
C PRO A 105 9.72 12.66 13.51
N LEU A 106 9.80 11.40 13.09
CA LEU A 106 10.50 10.34 13.78
C LEU A 106 11.92 10.16 13.26
N SER A 107 12.78 9.59 14.09
CA SER A 107 14.14 9.25 13.67
C SER A 107 14.12 8.11 12.62
N ALA A 108 15.09 8.09 11.71
CA ALA A 108 15.21 7.02 10.72
C ALA A 108 15.26 5.62 11.38
N LYS A 109 15.94 5.49 12.52
CA LYS A 109 16.03 4.24 13.28
C LYS A 109 14.66 3.77 13.78
N THR A 110 13.84 4.69 14.29
CA THR A 110 12.48 4.38 14.76
C THR A 110 11.60 3.89 13.61
N ARG A 111 11.67 4.56 12.45
CA ARG A 111 10.89 4.16 11.27
C ARG A 111 11.26 2.77 10.77
N LEU A 112 12.56 2.51 10.63
CA LEU A 112 13.07 1.20 10.22
C LEU A 112 12.69 0.09 11.21
N PHE A 113 12.72 0.37 12.51
CA PHE A 113 12.33 -0.60 13.54
C PHE A 113 10.86 -1.04 13.40
N PHE A 114 9.93 -0.11 13.22
CA PHE A 114 8.52 -0.46 13.04
C PHE A 114 8.22 -1.07 11.67
N GLN A 115 8.92 -0.65 10.61
CA GLN A 115 8.83 -1.31 9.30
C GLN A 115 9.35 -2.75 9.36
N LEU A 116 10.40 -3.02 10.12
CA LEU A 116 10.88 -4.38 10.39
C LEU A 116 9.83 -5.20 11.15
N ILE A 117 9.20 -4.65 12.19
CA ILE A 117 8.13 -5.35 12.91
C ILE A 117 6.96 -5.66 11.96
N ALA A 118 6.56 -4.73 11.11
CA ALA A 118 5.48 -4.94 10.14
C ALA A 118 5.84 -6.05 9.12
N ALA A 119 7.07 -6.04 8.60
CA ALA A 119 7.56 -7.08 7.69
C ALA A 119 7.57 -8.47 8.37
N LEU A 120 8.11 -8.54 9.59
CA LEU A 120 8.12 -9.78 10.36
C LEU A 120 6.71 -10.28 10.68
N ALA A 121 5.77 -9.38 11.01
CA ALA A 121 4.39 -9.75 11.29
C ALA A 121 3.73 -10.45 10.10
N VAL A 122 3.89 -9.91 8.88
CA VAL A 122 3.42 -10.58 7.66
C VAL A 122 4.06 -11.95 7.53
N MET A 123 5.39 -12.02 7.57
CA MET A 123 6.13 -13.28 7.36
C MET A 123 5.78 -14.37 8.38
N PHE A 124 5.53 -14.01 9.65
CA PHE A 124 5.15 -15.01 10.66
C PHE A 124 3.69 -15.45 10.56
N ILE A 125 2.80 -14.60 10.07
CA ILE A 125 1.36 -14.90 9.99
C ILE A 125 1.04 -15.66 8.70
N SER A 126 1.59 -15.22 7.56
CA SER A 126 1.24 -15.74 6.23
C SER A 126 2.35 -16.55 5.55
N ASP A 127 3.55 -16.63 6.13
CA ASP A 127 4.76 -17.16 5.48
C ASP A 127 5.07 -16.49 4.12
N THR A 128 4.56 -15.27 3.89
CA THR A 128 4.82 -14.50 2.68
C THR A 128 6.31 -14.16 2.60
N ARG A 129 7.01 -14.83 1.68
CA ARG A 129 8.45 -14.63 1.45
C ARG A 129 8.81 -14.91 -0.01
N ILE A 130 9.96 -14.40 -0.42
CA ILE A 130 10.50 -14.63 -1.75
C ILE A 130 11.16 -16.00 -1.74
N GLU A 131 10.44 -17.03 -2.21
CA GLU A 131 10.95 -18.40 -2.24
C GLU A 131 11.72 -18.72 -3.51
N ARG A 132 11.40 -18.03 -4.60
CA ARG A 132 11.94 -18.32 -5.92
C ARG A 132 12.30 -17.03 -6.62
N ILE A 133 13.37 -17.09 -7.41
CA ILE A 133 13.77 -16.01 -8.32
C ILE A 133 13.94 -16.58 -9.72
N THR A 134 13.56 -15.79 -10.72
CA THR A 134 13.84 -16.12 -12.13
C THR A 134 15.35 -16.15 -12.33
N ASN A 135 15.86 -17.30 -12.77
CA ASN A 135 17.27 -17.50 -13.03
C ASN A 135 17.48 -18.09 -14.43
N PRO A 136 17.93 -17.29 -15.41
CA PRO A 136 18.17 -17.77 -16.78
C PRO A 136 19.32 -18.77 -16.88
N PHE A 137 20.14 -18.91 -15.83
CA PHE A 137 21.22 -19.89 -15.74
C PHE A 137 20.79 -21.20 -15.08
N SER A 138 19.57 -21.28 -14.53
CA SER A 138 19.00 -22.51 -13.99
C SER A 138 18.41 -23.37 -15.12
N PRO A 139 18.58 -24.71 -15.12
CA PRO A 139 17.95 -25.59 -16.10
C PRO A 139 16.42 -25.47 -16.15
N VAL A 140 15.80 -25.05 -15.04
CA VAL A 140 14.34 -24.92 -14.90
C VAL A 140 13.89 -23.44 -15.01
N GLY A 141 14.82 -22.51 -15.28
CA GLY A 141 14.54 -21.07 -15.40
C GLY A 141 14.25 -20.35 -14.07
N VAL A 142 14.21 -21.09 -12.96
CA VAL A 142 14.00 -20.56 -11.60
C VAL A 142 15.01 -21.15 -10.62
N THR A 143 15.33 -20.42 -9.57
CA THR A 143 16.16 -20.91 -8.45
C THR A 143 15.40 -20.74 -7.15
N GLU A 144 15.25 -21.83 -6.42
CA GLU A 144 14.69 -21.84 -5.07
C GLU A 144 15.72 -21.27 -4.09
N LEU A 145 15.27 -20.34 -3.27
CA LEU A 145 16.10 -19.70 -2.26
C LEU A 145 16.04 -20.51 -0.97
N SER A 146 17.21 -20.71 -0.37
CA SER A 146 17.28 -21.23 1.00
C SER A 146 16.58 -20.26 1.95
N PRO A 147 15.90 -20.74 3.02
CA PRO A 147 15.31 -19.88 4.04
C PRO A 147 16.28 -18.82 4.58
N TYR A 148 17.57 -19.14 4.73
CA TYR A 148 18.59 -18.18 5.20
C TYR A 148 18.75 -16.95 4.30
N ILE A 149 18.41 -17.05 3.02
CA ILE A 149 18.45 -15.94 2.05
C ILE A 149 17.06 -15.35 1.86
N SER A 150 16.04 -16.20 1.80
CA SER A 150 14.64 -15.79 1.59
C SER A 150 14.17 -14.79 2.65
N TYR A 151 14.37 -15.10 3.95
CA TYR A 151 13.91 -14.22 5.03
C TYR A 151 14.54 -12.82 4.99
N PRO A 152 15.89 -12.66 4.97
CA PRO A 152 16.52 -11.34 4.88
C PRO A 152 16.18 -10.59 3.59
N LEU A 153 16.08 -11.30 2.46
CA LEU A 153 15.75 -10.69 1.18
C LEU A 153 14.34 -10.09 1.18
N THR A 154 13.36 -10.82 1.73
CA THR A 154 11.98 -10.33 1.88
C THR A 154 11.90 -9.12 2.79
N ILE A 155 12.60 -9.13 3.93
CA ILE A 155 12.66 -7.97 4.83
C ILE A 155 13.24 -6.76 4.11
N LEU A 156 14.36 -6.94 3.39
CA LEU A 156 14.99 -5.87 2.62
C LEU A 156 14.06 -5.35 1.54
N TRP A 157 13.32 -6.22 0.86
CA TRP A 157 12.34 -5.85 -0.17
C TRP A 157 11.22 -4.99 0.41
N ILE A 158 10.55 -5.46 1.47
CA ILE A 158 9.43 -4.75 2.09
C ILE A 158 9.88 -3.38 2.61
N ILE A 159 10.97 -3.33 3.38
CA ILE A 159 11.49 -2.07 3.93
C ILE A 159 12.00 -1.16 2.80
N GLY A 160 12.69 -1.73 1.81
CA GLY A 160 13.28 -1.01 0.69
C GLY A 160 12.22 -0.29 -0.16
N ILE A 161 11.20 -1.01 -0.60
CA ILE A 161 10.09 -0.43 -1.37
C ILE A 161 9.31 0.58 -0.52
N THR A 162 9.05 0.29 0.75
CA THR A 162 8.40 1.24 1.68
C THR A 162 9.12 2.57 1.75
N ASN A 163 10.46 2.55 1.89
CA ASN A 163 11.26 3.78 1.92
C ASN A 163 11.41 4.42 0.53
N ALA A 164 11.49 3.64 -0.54
CA ALA A 164 11.57 4.16 -1.91
C ALA A 164 10.32 4.99 -2.27
N LEU A 165 9.12 4.50 -1.92
CA LEU A 165 7.87 5.23 -2.11
C LEU A 165 7.84 6.54 -1.31
N ASN A 166 8.34 6.51 -0.06
CA ASN A 166 8.46 7.71 0.77
C ASN A 166 9.47 8.73 0.24
N LEU A 167 10.54 8.29 -0.42
CA LEU A 167 11.53 9.19 -1.02
C LEU A 167 10.99 9.91 -2.26
N ILE A 168 10.10 9.28 -3.03
CA ILE A 168 9.53 9.88 -4.24
C ILE A 168 8.25 10.70 -3.97
N ASP A 169 7.68 10.68 -2.76
CA ASP A 169 6.53 11.52 -2.35
C ASP A 169 6.88 13.01 -2.16
N GLY A 170 7.93 13.49 -2.83
CA GLY A 170 8.36 14.89 -2.79
C GLY A 170 7.72 15.79 -3.85
N LEU A 171 6.87 15.25 -4.72
CA LEU A 171 6.24 15.96 -5.85
C LEU A 171 4.74 15.67 -5.94
N ASP A 172 3.96 16.69 -6.32
CA ASP A 172 2.51 16.62 -6.52
C ASP A 172 2.10 15.44 -7.42
N GLY A 173 1.32 14.50 -6.90
CA GLY A 173 0.76 13.39 -7.67
C GLY A 173 1.76 12.30 -8.04
N LEU A 174 3.06 12.42 -7.73
CA LEU A 174 4.06 11.46 -8.19
C LEU A 174 3.92 10.10 -7.49
N ALA A 175 3.99 10.05 -6.16
CA ALA A 175 3.90 8.78 -5.43
C ALA A 175 2.53 8.10 -5.63
N ALA A 176 1.43 8.87 -5.57
CA ALA A 176 0.08 8.37 -5.83
C ALA A 176 -0.08 7.84 -7.27
N GLY A 177 0.50 8.54 -8.25
CA GLY A 177 0.50 8.13 -9.66
C GLY A 177 1.29 6.84 -9.88
N VAL A 178 2.53 6.77 -9.40
CA VAL A 178 3.37 5.56 -9.49
C VAL A 178 2.69 4.38 -8.82
N ALA A 179 2.17 4.56 -7.60
CA ALA A 179 1.46 3.49 -6.90
C ALA A 179 0.18 3.04 -7.63
N SER A 180 -0.55 3.97 -8.28
CA SER A 180 -1.72 3.61 -9.11
C SER A 180 -1.33 2.75 -10.30
N ILE A 181 -0.25 3.13 -11.01
CA ILE A 181 0.26 2.36 -12.15
C ILE A 181 0.75 0.99 -11.69
N SER A 182 1.57 0.92 -10.64
CA SER A 182 2.07 -0.34 -10.08
C SER A 182 0.93 -1.26 -9.64
N SER A 183 -0.09 -0.72 -8.98
CA SER A 183 -1.26 -1.49 -8.55
C SER A 183 -2.05 -2.05 -9.73
N LEU A 184 -2.27 -1.25 -10.79
CA LEU A 184 -2.92 -1.70 -12.01
C LEU A 184 -2.09 -2.76 -12.74
N SER A 185 -0.77 -2.59 -12.83
CA SER A 185 0.12 -3.59 -13.43
C SER A 185 0.06 -4.92 -12.68
N LEU A 186 0.15 -4.89 -11.34
CA LEU A 186 0.03 -6.11 -10.52
C LEU A 186 -1.37 -6.73 -10.62
N PHE A 187 -2.43 -5.91 -10.71
CA PHE A 187 -3.78 -6.40 -10.97
C PHE A 187 -3.87 -7.18 -12.29
N PHE A 188 -3.34 -6.62 -13.38
CA PHE A 188 -3.34 -7.29 -14.68
C PHE A 188 -2.50 -8.57 -14.66
N VAL A 189 -1.33 -8.56 -14.01
CA VAL A 189 -0.50 -9.77 -13.86
C VAL A 189 -1.25 -10.85 -13.06
N SER A 190 -1.91 -10.47 -11.97
CA SER A 190 -2.64 -11.39 -11.10
C SER A 190 -3.83 -12.05 -11.81
N ILE A 191 -4.61 -11.30 -12.63
CA ILE A 191 -5.71 -11.91 -13.39
C ILE A 191 -5.24 -12.78 -14.56
N LEU A 192 -4.04 -12.50 -15.11
CA LEU A 192 -3.45 -13.26 -16.21
C LEU A 192 -2.69 -14.51 -15.73
N THR A 193 -2.48 -14.64 -14.42
CA THR A 193 -1.76 -15.75 -13.80
C THR A 193 -2.71 -16.52 -12.87
N PRO A 194 -3.50 -17.49 -13.39
CA PRO A 194 -4.62 -18.10 -12.66
C PRO A 194 -4.23 -18.87 -11.38
N ILE A 195 -2.93 -19.13 -11.19
CA ILE A 195 -2.37 -19.83 -10.03
C ILE A 195 -2.42 -18.96 -8.76
N VAL A 196 -2.38 -17.62 -8.92
CA VAL A 196 -2.17 -16.64 -7.83
C VAL A 196 -3.43 -16.38 -6.98
N GLY A 197 -4.55 -17.03 -7.31
CA GLY A 197 -5.80 -16.87 -6.57
C GLY A 197 -6.42 -15.47 -6.68
N PRO A 198 -7.66 -15.31 -6.18
CA PRO A 198 -8.44 -14.07 -6.31
C PRO A 198 -7.94 -12.94 -5.40
N PHE A 199 -7.18 -13.28 -4.34
CA PHE A 199 -6.82 -12.37 -3.27
C PHE A 199 -5.99 -11.19 -3.79
N SER A 200 -4.86 -11.49 -4.44
CA SER A 200 -3.96 -10.49 -5.01
C SER A 200 -4.68 -9.57 -6.01
N SER A 201 -5.60 -10.10 -6.83
CA SER A 201 -6.42 -9.31 -7.76
C SER A 201 -7.37 -8.34 -7.04
N ILE A 202 -8.02 -8.77 -5.96
CA ILE A 202 -8.91 -7.90 -5.17
C ILE A 202 -8.12 -6.79 -4.49
N ILE A 203 -7.00 -7.14 -3.85
CA ILE A 203 -6.16 -6.20 -3.10
C ILE A 203 -5.56 -5.15 -4.04
N THR A 204 -5.01 -5.56 -5.18
CA THR A 204 -4.45 -4.64 -6.18
C THR A 204 -5.51 -3.75 -6.82
N ALA A 205 -6.71 -4.28 -7.10
CA ALA A 205 -7.84 -3.49 -7.59
C ALA A 205 -8.30 -2.44 -6.57
N ALA A 206 -8.43 -2.83 -5.29
CA ALA A 206 -8.76 -1.91 -4.21
C ALA A 206 -7.69 -0.83 -4.02
N LEU A 207 -6.41 -1.20 -4.11
CA LEU A 207 -5.30 -0.26 -3.99
C LEU A 207 -5.29 0.76 -5.14
N ALA A 208 -5.46 0.30 -6.38
CA ALA A 208 -5.59 1.16 -7.56
C ALA A 208 -6.78 2.12 -7.45
N GLY A 209 -7.93 1.63 -6.99
CA GLY A 209 -9.12 2.45 -6.77
C GLY A 209 -8.87 3.53 -5.71
N ALA A 210 -8.29 3.15 -4.56
CA ALA A 210 -8.00 4.07 -3.47
C ALA A 210 -7.02 5.18 -3.87
N THR A 211 -5.94 4.84 -4.59
CA THR A 211 -4.95 5.83 -5.03
C THR A 211 -5.52 6.75 -6.12
N LEU A 212 -6.29 6.21 -7.08
CA LEU A 212 -6.94 7.02 -8.12
C LEU A 212 -8.06 7.91 -7.57
N GLY A 213 -8.75 7.48 -6.50
CA GLY A 213 -9.74 8.33 -5.81
C GLY A 213 -9.10 9.52 -5.10
N PHE A 214 -7.88 9.34 -4.58
CA PHE A 214 -7.12 10.40 -3.92
C PHE A 214 -6.42 11.35 -4.91
N LEU A 215 -5.95 10.82 -6.05
CA LEU A 215 -5.11 11.53 -7.01
C LEU A 215 -5.65 12.91 -7.45
N PRO A 216 -6.95 13.13 -7.71
CA PRO A 216 -7.48 14.45 -8.09
C PRO A 216 -7.23 15.58 -7.07
N PHE A 217 -7.02 15.23 -5.80
CA PHE A 217 -6.73 16.20 -4.74
C PHE A 217 -5.23 16.43 -4.52
N ASN A 218 -4.41 15.50 -5.00
CA ASN A 218 -2.95 15.53 -4.88
C ASN A 218 -2.24 15.92 -6.18
N PHE A 219 -2.93 15.91 -7.32
CA PHE A 219 -2.41 16.36 -8.60
C PHE A 219 -2.09 17.86 -8.60
N ASN A 220 -1.08 18.28 -9.36
CA ASN A 220 -0.59 19.65 -9.38
C ASN A 220 -1.68 20.64 -9.85
N PRO A 221 -2.00 21.71 -9.09
CA PRO A 221 -1.44 22.07 -7.78
C PRO A 221 -2.11 21.31 -6.61
N ALA A 222 -1.31 20.62 -5.79
CA ALA A 222 -1.83 19.77 -4.71
C ALA A 222 -2.62 20.55 -3.64
N LYS A 223 -3.77 20.00 -3.25
CA LYS A 223 -4.62 20.52 -2.16
C LYS A 223 -4.34 19.84 -0.82
N ILE A 224 -3.76 18.64 -0.87
CA ILE A 224 -3.37 17.79 0.25
C ILE A 224 -2.23 16.86 -0.19
N PHE A 225 -1.25 16.65 0.68
CA PHE A 225 -0.18 15.68 0.48
C PHE A 225 -0.52 14.33 1.07
N MET A 226 -0.01 13.28 0.43
CA MET A 226 -0.16 11.93 0.92
C MET A 226 0.48 11.79 2.30
N GLY A 227 1.73 12.28 2.44
CA GLY A 227 2.48 12.21 3.68
C GLY A 227 3.01 10.80 3.96
N SER A 228 3.79 10.69 5.02
CA SER A 228 4.45 9.47 5.48
C SER A 228 3.44 8.34 5.70
N THR A 229 2.24 8.65 6.19
CA THR A 229 1.15 7.66 6.36
C THR A 229 0.84 6.93 5.07
N GLY A 230 0.60 7.68 3.98
CA GLY A 230 0.23 7.06 2.72
C GLY A 230 1.43 6.48 2.00
N ALA A 231 2.59 7.14 2.06
CA ALA A 231 3.79 6.65 1.39
C ALA A 231 4.26 5.32 1.99
N TYR A 232 4.28 5.20 3.31
CA TYR A 232 4.60 3.92 3.95
C TYR A 232 3.54 2.87 3.67
N PHE A 233 2.26 3.22 3.76
CA PHE A 233 1.17 2.29 3.45
C PHE A 233 1.25 1.73 2.03
N LEU A 234 1.44 2.60 1.02
CA LEU A 234 1.50 2.19 -0.37
C LEU A 234 2.74 1.35 -0.65
N GLY A 235 3.91 1.79 -0.18
CA GLY A 235 5.15 1.04 -0.40
C GLY A 235 5.12 -0.32 0.30
N PHE A 236 4.60 -0.40 1.52
CA PHE A 236 4.44 -1.66 2.24
C PHE A 236 3.48 -2.61 1.51
N THR A 237 2.27 -2.12 1.18
CA THR A 237 1.23 -2.94 0.55
C THR A 237 1.67 -3.43 -0.83
N LEU A 238 2.26 -2.56 -1.65
CA LEU A 238 2.80 -2.96 -2.96
C LEU A 238 3.91 -4.00 -2.81
N ALA A 239 4.79 -3.87 -1.81
CA ALA A 239 5.86 -4.83 -1.59
C ALA A 239 5.33 -6.21 -1.22
N VAL A 240 4.41 -6.28 -0.24
CA VAL A 240 3.80 -7.56 0.20
C VAL A 240 3.05 -8.22 -0.95
N VAL A 241 2.18 -7.48 -1.62
CA VAL A 241 1.35 -8.03 -2.71
C VAL A 241 2.18 -8.38 -3.94
N SER A 242 3.34 -7.75 -4.16
CA SER A 242 4.25 -8.16 -5.25
C SER A 242 4.93 -9.51 -4.98
N ILE A 243 5.07 -9.91 -3.71
CA ILE A 243 5.63 -11.21 -3.34
C ILE A 243 4.56 -12.29 -3.53
N GLU A 244 3.34 -12.04 -3.05
CA GLU A 244 2.20 -12.97 -3.17
C GLU A 244 1.66 -13.06 -4.60
N GLY A 245 1.74 -11.95 -5.35
CA GLY A 245 1.08 -11.77 -6.62
C GLY A 245 1.80 -12.34 -7.85
N MET A 246 2.99 -12.93 -7.69
CA MET A 246 3.87 -13.24 -8.82
C MET A 246 4.41 -14.67 -8.89
N PHE A 247 3.99 -15.61 -8.03
CA PHE A 247 4.47 -17.00 -8.06
C PHE A 247 3.41 -18.02 -7.67
#